data_AF-A0A1F6RX11-F1
#
_entry.id   AF-A0A1F6RX11-F1
#
_cell.length_a   1.000
_cell.length_b   1.000
_cell.length_c   1.000
_cell.angle_alpha   90.00
_cell.angle_beta   90.00
_cell.angle_gamma   90.00
#
_symmetry.space_group_name_H-M   'P 1'
#
loop_
_entity.id
_entity.type
_entity.pdbx_description
1 polymer ?
#
loop_
_entity_poly.entity_id
_entity_poly.type
_entity_poly.pdbx_seq_one_letter_code
_entity_poly.pdbx_strand_id
1 'polypeptide(L)'
;MLEKIKRTKSAVRKSHSGFSLIEMLVVVFIVAVGLVGILSVYNSSIANQYEVRREMIAAGLAQEGMELVRSIRDYNLINELDWWNNLCTGASGTCNLCPSIDYNSLSTHACTANTGICVSSGRYSQCASGNTGFTREISLTKTGDLSAGGYISVTSTVSWDGGQKNSTATDMLYDNNF
;
A
#
# COMPACT_ATOMS: atom_id res chain seq x y z
N MET A 1 -89.26 -42.42 -13.97
CA MET A 1 -88.05 -42.12 -13.18
C MET A 1 -86.92 -41.89 -14.16
N LEU A 2 -86.37 -40.66 -14.22
CA LEU A 2 -84.97 -40.31 -14.55
C LEU A 2 -84.90 -38.79 -14.81
N GLU A 3 -84.57 -38.07 -13.74
CA GLU A 3 -84.35 -36.63 -13.69
C GLU A 3 -82.95 -36.31 -14.25
N LYS A 4 -82.85 -35.43 -15.26
CA LYS A 4 -81.55 -35.01 -15.83
C LYS A 4 -81.00 -33.83 -15.02
N ILE A 5 -79.96 -34.08 -14.22
CA ILE A 5 -79.23 -33.04 -13.48
C ILE A 5 -78.34 -32.25 -14.45
N LYS A 6 -78.64 -30.96 -14.66
CA LYS A 6 -77.76 -30.02 -15.38
C LYS A 6 -76.65 -29.54 -14.44
N ARG A 7 -75.39 -29.89 -14.74
CA ARG A 7 -74.20 -29.29 -14.10
C ARG A 7 -73.92 -27.90 -14.69
N THR A 8 -74.10 -26.84 -13.91
CA THR A 8 -73.67 -25.48 -14.25
C THR A 8 -72.16 -25.33 -14.01
N LYS A 9 -71.38 -25.04 -15.06
CA LYS A 9 -69.97 -24.65 -14.95
C LYS A 9 -69.89 -23.21 -14.43
N SER A 10 -69.34 -23.01 -13.24
CA SER A 10 -69.05 -21.68 -12.71
C SER A 10 -67.79 -21.13 -13.39
N ALA A 11 -67.92 -19.97 -14.05
CA ALA A 11 -66.80 -19.27 -14.66
C ALA A 11 -66.03 -18.48 -13.60
N VAL A 12 -64.80 -18.88 -13.31
CA VAL A 12 -63.89 -18.14 -12.42
C VAL A 12 -63.48 -16.84 -13.12
N ARG A 13 -63.99 -15.70 -12.65
CA ARG A 13 -63.52 -14.37 -13.08
C ARG A 13 -62.11 -14.15 -12.52
N LYS A 14 -61.11 -14.06 -13.39
CA LYS A 14 -59.80 -13.52 -13.02
C LYS A 14 -59.94 -12.01 -12.81
N SER A 15 -59.85 -11.58 -11.56
CA SER A 15 -59.71 -10.16 -11.20
C SER A 15 -58.31 -9.69 -11.62
N HIS A 16 -58.22 -8.70 -12.50
CA HIS A 16 -56.97 -7.96 -12.70
C HIS A 16 -56.82 -6.98 -11.54
N SER A 17 -55.93 -7.28 -10.60
CA SER A 17 -55.57 -6.38 -9.51
C SER A 17 -54.83 -5.17 -10.08
N GLY A 18 -55.43 -3.98 -10.01
CA GLY A 18 -54.74 -2.72 -10.24
C GLY A 18 -53.80 -2.40 -9.07
N PHE A 19 -52.68 -1.75 -9.35
CA PHE A 19 -51.78 -1.22 -8.32
C PHE A 19 -52.49 -0.11 -7.52
N SER A 20 -52.35 -0.15 -6.19
CA SER A 20 -52.88 0.90 -5.33
C SER A 20 -51.89 2.06 -5.21
N LEU A 21 -52.38 3.30 -5.11
CA LEU A 21 -51.53 4.48 -4.85
C LEU A 21 -50.72 4.33 -3.55
N ILE A 22 -51.29 3.70 -2.53
CA ILE A 22 -50.60 3.44 -1.25
C ILE A 22 -49.44 2.46 -1.45
N GLU A 23 -49.56 1.50 -2.36
CA GLU A 23 -48.52 0.51 -2.65
C GLU A 23 -47.32 1.18 -3.33
N MET A 24 -47.57 2.08 -4.28
CA MET A 24 -46.51 2.90 -4.88
C MET A 24 -45.81 3.81 -3.87
N LEU A 25 -46.57 4.40 -2.92
CA LEU A 25 -45.99 5.22 -1.86
C LEU A 25 -45.05 4.40 -0.96
N VAL A 26 -45.47 3.20 -0.59
CA VAL A 26 -44.65 2.27 0.20
C VAL A 26 -43.41 1.84 -0.58
N VAL A 27 -43.54 1.53 -1.88
CA VAL A 27 -42.41 1.15 -2.74
C VAL A 27 -41.37 2.27 -2.82
N VAL A 28 -41.80 3.52 -3.10
CA VAL A 28 -40.89 4.68 -3.18
C VAL A 28 -40.23 4.93 -1.82
N PHE A 29 -40.97 4.77 -0.72
CA PHE A 29 -40.41 4.89 0.63
C PHE A 29 -39.31 3.86 0.90
N ILE A 30 -39.54 2.58 0.59
CA ILE A 30 -38.54 1.52 0.75
C ILE A 30 -37.30 1.79 -0.11
N VAL A 31 -37.49 2.21 -1.36
CA VAL A 31 -36.39 2.57 -2.27
C VAL A 31 -35.59 3.75 -1.72
N ALA A 32 -36.26 4.79 -1.21
CA ALA A 32 -35.60 5.96 -0.64
C ALA A 32 -34.73 5.58 0.57
N VAL A 33 -35.25 4.77 1.50
CA VAL A 33 -34.48 4.28 2.65
C VAL A 33 -33.31 3.39 2.21
N GLY A 34 -33.55 2.50 1.24
CA GLY A 34 -32.49 1.66 0.67
C GLY A 34 -31.36 2.47 0.04
N LEU A 35 -31.68 3.56 -0.66
CA LEU A 35 -30.70 4.45 -1.29
C LEU A 35 -29.79 5.13 -0.26
N VAL A 36 -30.35 5.56 0.88
CA VAL A 36 -29.56 6.14 1.98
C VAL A 36 -28.56 5.12 2.53
N GLY A 37 -28.97 3.86 2.68
CA GLY A 37 -28.08 2.78 3.09
C GLY A 37 -26.90 2.58 2.13
N ILE A 38 -27.17 2.57 0.83
CA ILE A 38 -26.14 2.44 -0.22
C ILE A 38 -25.15 3.61 -0.19
N LEU A 39 -25.65 4.85 -0.05
CA LEU A 39 -24.80 6.04 0.02
C LEU A 39 -23.84 6.02 1.22
N SER A 40 -24.28 5.47 2.36
CA SER A 40 -23.43 5.31 3.55
C SER A 40 -22.22 4.40 3.27
N VAL A 41 -22.46 3.24 2.65
CA VAL A 41 -21.39 2.29 2.27
C VAL A 41 -20.49 2.86 1.18
N TYR A 42 -21.05 3.63 0.25
CA TYR A 42 -20.27 4.28 -0.79
C TYR A 42 -19.26 5.29 -0.22
N ASN A 43 -19.68 6.10 0.74
CA ASN A 43 -18.80 7.08 1.40
C ASN A 43 -17.65 6.40 2.17
N SER A 44 -17.92 5.31 2.89
CA SER A 44 -16.86 4.56 3.58
C SER A 44 -15.89 3.89 2.59
N SER A 45 -16.40 3.43 1.44
CA SER A 45 -15.57 2.84 0.39
C SER A 45 -14.57 3.85 -0.19
N ILE A 46 -14.97 5.11 -0.40
CA ILE A 46 -14.08 6.18 -0.86
C ILE A 46 -12.96 6.44 0.15
N ALA A 47 -13.29 6.57 1.44
CA ALA A 47 -12.30 6.78 2.49
C ALA A 47 -11.27 5.63 2.52
N ASN A 48 -11.74 4.39 2.39
CA ASN A 48 -10.87 3.22 2.34
C ASN A 48 -9.94 3.22 1.10
N GLN A 49 -10.42 3.66 -0.07
CA GLN A 49 -9.57 3.78 -1.26
C GLN A 49 -8.39 4.73 -1.07
N TYR A 50 -8.57 5.84 -0.35
CA TYR A 50 -7.47 6.77 -0.03
C TYR A 50 -6.44 6.17 0.92
N GLU A 51 -6.86 5.32 1.86
CA GLU A 51 -5.95 4.60 2.75
C GLU A 51 -5.17 3.54 1.99
N VAL A 52 -5.85 2.70 1.22
CA VAL A 52 -5.21 1.66 0.38
C VAL A 52 -4.20 2.27 -0.59
N ARG A 53 -4.52 3.43 -1.18
CA ARG A 53 -3.57 4.15 -2.05
C ARG A 53 -2.30 4.57 -1.29
N ARG A 54 -2.44 5.10 -0.07
CA ARG A 54 -1.29 5.50 0.75
C ARG A 54 -0.44 4.31 1.16
N GLU A 55 -1.07 3.19 1.48
CA GLU A 55 -0.39 1.93 1.79
C GLU A 55 0.40 1.40 0.58
N MET A 56 -0.19 1.40 -0.62
CA MET A 56 0.53 1.02 -1.85
C MET A 56 1.73 1.93 -2.12
N ILE A 57 1.58 3.24 -1.93
CA ILE A 57 2.69 4.20 -2.10
C ILE A 57 3.78 3.92 -1.05
N ALA A 58 3.42 3.74 0.22
CA ALA A 58 4.38 3.45 1.28
C ALA A 58 5.14 2.14 1.02
N ALA A 59 4.44 1.09 0.59
CA ALA A 59 5.04 -0.18 0.22
C ALA A 59 6.01 -0.04 -0.96
N GLY A 60 5.63 0.72 -1.99
CA GLY A 60 6.51 1.01 -3.13
C GLY A 60 7.76 1.79 -2.72
N LEU A 61 7.62 2.81 -1.88
CA LEU A 61 8.75 3.59 -1.33
C LEU A 61 9.66 2.74 -0.43
N ALA A 62 9.09 1.79 0.31
CA ALA A 62 9.84 0.86 1.14
C ALA A 62 10.68 -0.08 0.27
N GLN A 63 10.07 -0.66 -0.78
CA GLN A 63 10.76 -1.49 -1.77
C GLN A 63 11.86 -0.73 -2.51
N GLU A 64 11.58 0.49 -2.98
CA GLU A 64 12.56 1.36 -3.60
C GLU A 64 13.78 1.58 -2.70
N GLY A 65 13.57 1.79 -1.40
CA GLY A 65 14.67 1.93 -0.44
C GLY A 65 15.60 0.72 -0.40
N MET A 66 15.07 -0.50 -0.53
CA MET A 66 15.91 -1.72 -0.62
C MET A 66 16.65 -1.80 -1.95
N GLU A 67 16.00 -1.43 -3.06
CA GLU A 67 16.64 -1.43 -4.39
C GLU A 67 17.80 -0.44 -4.44
N LEU A 68 17.68 0.72 -3.80
CA LEU A 68 18.77 1.69 -3.73
C LEU A 68 20.00 1.10 -3.00
N VAL A 69 19.78 0.37 -1.90
CA VAL A 69 20.85 -0.33 -1.18
C VAL A 69 21.50 -1.40 -2.05
N ARG A 70 20.71 -2.20 -2.78
CA ARG A 70 21.24 -3.18 -3.74
C ARG A 70 22.03 -2.51 -4.84
N SER A 71 21.54 -1.39 -5.38
CA SER A 71 22.23 -0.62 -6.42
C SER A 71 23.59 -0.11 -5.94
N ILE A 72 23.72 0.33 -4.69
CA ILE A 72 25.01 0.74 -4.11
C ILE A 72 25.94 -0.48 -3.95
N ARG A 73 25.43 -1.61 -3.45
CA ARG A 73 26.20 -2.86 -3.36
C ARG A 73 26.74 -3.27 -4.73
N ASP A 74 25.88 -3.30 -5.74
CA ASP A 74 26.24 -3.75 -7.08
C ASP A 74 27.24 -2.77 -7.71
N TYR A 75 27.07 -1.46 -7.48
CA TYR A 75 28.06 -0.46 -7.85
C TYR A 75 29.43 -0.76 -7.20
N ASN A 76 29.47 -1.05 -5.90
CA ASN A 76 30.71 -1.37 -5.20
C ASN A 76 31.36 -2.65 -5.76
N LEU A 77 30.57 -3.69 -6.04
CA LEU A 77 31.04 -4.95 -6.61
C LEU A 77 31.71 -4.74 -7.97
N ILE A 78 31.09 -3.95 -8.85
CA ILE A 78 31.63 -3.64 -10.19
C ILE A 78 32.94 -2.84 -10.10
N ASN A 79 33.12 -2.03 -9.06
CA ASN A 79 34.31 -1.20 -8.85
C ASN A 79 35.36 -1.86 -7.93
N GLU A 80 35.22 -3.16 -7.63
CA GLU A 80 36.14 -3.90 -6.75
C GLU A 80 36.28 -3.28 -5.34
N LEU A 81 35.21 -2.67 -4.84
CA LEU A 81 35.11 -2.09 -3.50
C LEU A 81 34.41 -3.06 -2.53
N ASP A 82 34.73 -2.95 -1.23
CA ASP A 82 33.97 -3.63 -0.17
C ASP A 82 32.49 -3.22 -0.26
N TRP A 83 31.58 -4.18 -0.14
CA TRP A 83 30.14 -3.92 -0.30
C TRP A 83 29.59 -2.94 0.73
N TRP A 84 30.19 -2.88 1.91
CA TRP A 84 29.81 -1.96 2.99
C TRP A 84 30.22 -0.52 2.71
N ASN A 85 31.15 -0.29 1.76
CA ASN A 85 31.52 1.06 1.35
C ASN A 85 30.30 1.81 0.82
N ASN A 86 30.24 3.13 1.01
CA ASN A 86 29.17 3.99 0.50
C ASN A 86 27.74 3.71 1.01
N LEU A 87 27.53 2.57 1.69
CA LEU A 87 26.37 2.28 2.50
C LEU A 87 26.54 2.96 3.85
N CYS A 88 27.62 2.66 4.58
CA CYS A 88 27.76 3.20 5.93
C CYS A 88 29.18 3.67 6.26
N THR A 89 29.43 4.97 6.09
CA THR A 89 30.72 5.58 6.43
C THR A 89 30.89 5.66 7.95
N GLY A 90 31.84 4.90 8.51
CA GLY A 90 32.27 5.02 9.91
C GLY A 90 31.49 4.18 10.94
N ALA A 91 30.46 3.44 10.52
CA ALA A 91 29.76 2.50 11.41
C ALA A 91 30.27 1.07 11.21
N SER A 92 30.76 0.44 12.27
CA SER A 92 31.12 -0.98 12.29
C SER A 92 29.94 -1.82 12.78
N GLY A 93 29.10 -2.33 11.86
CA GLY A 93 28.03 -3.29 12.19
C GLY A 93 26.63 -2.80 11.81
N THR A 94 25.90 -2.25 12.78
CA THR A 94 24.55 -1.71 12.54
C THR A 94 24.61 -0.23 12.25
N CYS A 95 23.89 0.21 11.25
CA CYS A 95 23.59 1.61 11.09
C CYS A 95 22.20 1.82 10.53
N ASN A 96 21.52 2.81 11.08
CA ASN A 96 20.35 3.35 10.43
C ASN A 96 20.87 4.26 9.33
N LEU A 97 20.75 3.77 8.10
CA LEU A 97 21.02 4.54 6.92
C LEU A 97 20.21 5.81 7.00
N CYS A 98 20.95 6.91 7.00
CA CYS A 98 20.32 8.17 6.92
C CYS A 98 19.66 8.34 5.53
N PRO A 99 18.61 9.13 5.49
CA PRO A 99 17.70 9.36 4.38
C PRO A 99 18.29 10.18 3.21
N SER A 100 19.56 9.99 2.87
CA SER A 100 20.21 10.65 1.73
C SER A 100 20.51 9.70 0.58
N ILE A 101 20.20 8.41 0.72
CA ILE A 101 20.27 7.45 -0.37
C ILE A 101 19.07 7.68 -1.28
N ASP A 102 19.36 8.17 -2.46
CA ASP A 102 18.42 8.46 -3.53
C ASP A 102 19.07 8.05 -4.87
N TYR A 103 18.29 7.99 -5.94
CA TYR A 103 18.71 7.42 -7.24
C TYR A 103 19.94 8.10 -7.86
N ASN A 104 20.31 9.30 -7.42
CA ASN A 104 21.34 10.15 -8.03
C ASN A 104 22.72 10.05 -7.37
N SER A 105 22.86 9.22 -6.33
CA SER A 105 24.13 9.02 -5.64
C SER A 105 24.35 7.53 -5.47
N LEU A 106 25.52 7.04 -5.89
CA LEU A 106 25.93 5.63 -5.71
C LEU A 106 27.26 5.54 -4.95
N SER A 107 28.07 6.60 -4.99
CA SER A 107 29.43 6.65 -4.46
C SER A 107 29.63 7.61 -3.28
N THR A 108 28.73 8.55 -3.03
CA THR A 108 28.83 9.51 -1.91
C THR A 108 27.46 9.83 -1.35
N HIS A 109 27.22 9.39 -0.11
CA HIS A 109 26.02 9.70 0.65
C HIS A 109 26.41 10.20 2.04
N ALA A 110 26.11 11.46 2.34
CA ALA A 110 26.29 11.98 3.68
C ALA A 110 25.05 11.64 4.51
N CYS A 111 25.24 10.94 5.62
CA CYS A 111 24.17 10.64 6.54
C CYS A 111 23.66 11.93 7.22
N THR A 112 22.60 12.56 6.69
CA THR A 112 21.89 13.67 7.35
C THR A 112 20.55 13.19 7.91
N ALA A 113 20.29 13.41 9.19
CA ALA A 113 19.13 12.92 9.94
C ALA A 113 17.80 13.56 9.46
N ASN A 114 17.20 13.03 8.39
CA ASN A 114 16.11 13.71 7.71
C ASN A 114 15.11 12.77 6.99
N THR A 115 14.18 12.17 7.72
CA THR A 115 13.38 11.05 7.20
C THR A 115 12.30 11.46 6.20
N GLY A 116 12.17 12.74 5.85
CA GLY A 116 11.08 13.25 5.00
C GLY A 116 11.14 12.79 3.54
N ILE A 117 9.98 12.48 2.97
CA ILE A 117 9.81 12.20 1.53
C ILE A 117 9.16 13.41 0.85
N CYS A 118 9.79 13.87 -0.23
CA CYS A 118 9.25 14.87 -1.14
C CYS A 118 8.71 14.21 -2.40
N VAL A 119 7.74 14.88 -3.03
CA VAL A 119 7.32 14.62 -4.40
C VAL A 119 7.54 15.87 -5.24
N SER A 120 8.19 15.70 -6.39
CA SER A 120 8.35 16.74 -7.40
C SER A 120 8.17 16.12 -8.78
N SER A 121 7.33 16.73 -9.62
CA SER A 121 7.01 16.23 -10.97
C SER A 121 6.55 14.75 -10.99
N GLY A 122 5.84 14.31 -9.95
CA GLY A 122 5.34 12.93 -9.81
C GLY A 122 6.38 11.90 -9.36
N ARG A 123 7.63 12.32 -9.10
CA ARG A 123 8.68 11.44 -8.56
C ARG A 123 8.89 11.70 -7.08
N TYR A 124 8.98 10.62 -6.32
CA TYR A 124 9.34 10.66 -4.91
C TYR A 124 10.87 10.72 -4.75
N SER A 125 11.32 11.50 -3.80
CA SER A 125 12.74 11.67 -3.47
C SER A 125 12.87 12.01 -2.00
N GLN A 126 14.05 11.78 -1.43
CA GLN A 126 14.26 12.09 -0.02
C GLN A 126 14.65 13.55 0.18
N CYS A 127 14.15 14.22 1.23
CA CYS A 127 14.30 15.67 1.35
C CYS A 127 14.11 16.24 2.76
N ALA A 128 14.74 17.41 3.01
CA ALA A 128 14.70 18.29 4.20
C ALA A 128 13.50 18.16 5.15
N SER A 129 12.34 18.31 4.55
CA SER A 129 11.14 18.79 5.21
C SER A 129 9.89 18.06 4.75
N GLY A 130 10.04 16.98 3.96
CA GLY A 130 8.99 16.08 3.46
C GLY A 130 7.64 16.73 3.12
N ASN A 131 7.29 16.89 1.84
CA ASN A 131 6.00 17.48 1.45
C ASN A 131 4.85 16.45 1.23
N THR A 132 5.09 15.16 1.48
CA THR A 132 4.15 14.07 1.14
C THR A 132 3.44 13.43 2.33
N GLY A 133 3.82 13.79 3.57
CA GLY A 133 3.35 13.14 4.80
C GLY A 133 3.94 11.75 5.04
N PHE A 134 4.79 11.25 4.14
CA PHE A 134 5.56 10.02 4.33
C PHE A 134 6.94 10.34 4.89
N THR A 135 7.41 9.45 5.75
CA THR A 135 8.81 9.41 6.19
C THR A 135 9.39 8.03 5.94
N ARG A 136 10.66 7.96 5.57
CA ARG A 136 11.39 6.72 5.29
C ARG A 136 12.63 6.63 6.16
N GLU A 137 12.82 5.46 6.76
CA GLU A 137 14.01 5.07 7.49
C GLU A 137 14.52 3.75 6.92
N ILE A 138 15.81 3.67 6.61
CA ILE A 138 16.46 2.45 6.16
C ILE A 138 17.45 2.04 7.26
N SER A 139 17.43 0.78 7.66
CA SER A 139 18.34 0.22 8.65
C SER A 139 19.12 -0.92 8.01
N LEU A 140 20.44 -0.88 8.20
CA LEU A 140 21.38 -1.90 7.75
C LEU A 140 22.04 -2.54 8.95
N THR A 141 22.18 -3.86 8.91
CA THR A 141 23.00 -4.61 9.87
C THR A 141 23.92 -5.54 9.11
N LYS A 142 25.23 -5.28 9.20
CA LYS A 142 26.28 -6.20 8.75
C LYS A 142 26.49 -7.29 9.79
N THR A 143 26.40 -8.55 9.36
CA THR A 143 26.66 -9.73 10.20
C THR A 143 27.76 -10.58 9.58
N GLY A 144 28.81 -10.85 10.37
CA GLY A 144 29.98 -11.62 9.90
C GLY A 144 30.91 -10.83 8.98
N ASP A 145 31.91 -11.53 8.45
CA ASP A 145 32.80 -11.00 7.41
C ASP A 145 32.16 -11.24 6.05
N LEU A 146 31.85 -10.15 5.33
CA LEU A 146 31.20 -10.21 4.02
C LEU A 146 32.05 -10.94 2.98
N SER A 147 33.38 -10.98 3.16
CA SER A 147 34.29 -11.74 2.28
C SER A 147 34.37 -13.23 2.61
N ALA A 148 33.76 -13.66 3.73
CA ALA A 148 33.81 -15.02 4.24
C ALA A 148 32.40 -15.59 4.52
N GLY A 149 31.41 -15.20 3.72
CA GLY A 149 30.02 -15.68 3.82
C GLY A 149 29.12 -14.91 4.80
N GLY A 150 29.53 -13.71 5.21
CA GLY A 150 28.68 -12.76 5.92
C GLY A 150 27.57 -12.19 5.04
N TYR A 151 26.65 -11.44 5.66
CA TYR A 151 25.50 -10.85 4.97
C TYR A 151 25.15 -9.47 5.51
N ILE A 152 24.42 -8.70 4.70
CA ILE A 152 23.83 -7.42 5.09
C ILE A 152 22.33 -7.61 5.18
N SER A 153 21.76 -7.42 6.37
CA SER A 153 20.31 -7.30 6.55
C SER A 153 19.90 -5.86 6.25
N VAL A 154 18.92 -5.68 5.37
CA VAL A 154 18.35 -4.41 4.94
C VAL A 154 16.91 -4.34 5.40
N THR A 155 16.54 -3.28 6.10
CA THR A 155 15.15 -3.03 6.52
C THR A 155 14.78 -1.60 6.14
N SER A 156 13.86 -1.44 5.19
CA SER A 156 13.33 -0.15 4.77
C SER A 156 11.91 0.01 5.32
N THR A 157 11.70 1.02 6.16
CA THR A 157 10.40 1.31 6.78
C THR A 157 9.92 2.67 6.33
N VAL A 158 8.70 2.72 5.80
CA VAL A 158 8.01 3.96 5.45
C VAL A 158 6.82 4.13 6.37
N SER A 159 6.73 5.28 7.02
CA SER A 159 5.64 5.62 7.92
C SER A 159 4.83 6.80 7.39
N TRP A 160 3.53 6.81 7.69
CA TRP A 160 2.62 7.91 7.39
C TRP A 160 1.62 8.10 8.53
N ASP A 161 0.76 9.11 8.38
CA ASP A 161 -0.26 9.45 9.40
C ASP A 161 0.38 9.77 10.77
N GLY A 162 1.44 10.59 10.76
CA GLY A 162 2.19 10.92 11.96
C GLY A 162 2.94 9.74 12.60
N GLY A 163 3.21 8.69 11.82
CA GLY A 163 3.91 7.49 12.27
C GLY A 163 3.01 6.40 12.84
N GLN A 164 1.68 6.56 12.80
CA GLN A 164 0.73 5.56 13.28
C GLN A 164 0.65 4.33 12.37
N LYS A 165 0.93 4.52 11.08
CA LYS A 165 0.93 3.45 10.09
C LYS A 165 2.29 3.34 9.44
N ASN A 166 2.69 2.12 9.16
CA ASN A 166 3.96 1.82 8.53
C ASN A 166 3.82 0.70 7.50
N SER A 167 4.77 0.68 6.57
CA SER A 167 5.00 -0.38 5.63
C SER A 167 6.50 -0.67 5.63
N THR A 168 6.87 -1.93 5.77
CA THR A 168 8.25 -2.34 5.93
C THR A 168 8.60 -3.39 4.88
N ALA A 169 9.74 -3.20 4.25
CA ALA A 169 10.35 -4.16 3.35
C ALA A 169 11.70 -4.59 3.93
N THR A 170 11.96 -5.89 3.96
CA THR A 170 13.20 -6.46 4.49
C THR A 170 13.85 -7.38 3.48
N ASP A 171 15.18 -7.36 3.42
CA ASP A 171 15.96 -8.27 2.58
C ASP A 171 17.29 -8.65 3.24
N MET A 172 17.88 -9.75 2.80
CA MET A 172 19.22 -10.20 3.19
C MET A 172 20.10 -10.32 1.96
N LEU A 173 21.17 -9.53 1.92
CA LEU A 173 22.13 -9.51 0.83
C LEU A 173 23.33 -10.40 1.17
N TYR A 174 23.54 -11.43 0.35
CA TYR A 174 24.65 -12.38 0.44
C TYR A 174 25.63 -12.21 -0.72
N ASP A 175 26.79 -12.89 -0.61
CA ASP A 175 27.68 -13.11 -1.76
C ASP A 175 27.01 -14.06 -2.74
N ASN A 176 26.90 -13.63 -3.99
CA ASN A 176 26.40 -14.47 -5.07
C ASN A 176 27.54 -14.96 -5.97
N ASN A 177 28.81 -14.75 -5.59
CA ASN A 177 29.94 -15.36 -6.27
C ASN A 177 29.94 -16.88 -6.05
N PHE A 178 29.42 -17.61 -7.05
CA PHE A 178 29.63 -19.04 -7.25
C PHE A 178 30.84 -19.27 -8.16
#